data_AF-A0A444QZS3-F1
#
_entry.id   AF-A0A444QZS3-F1
#
_cell.length_a   1.000
_cell.length_b   1.000
_cell.length_c   1.000
_cell.angle_alpha   90.00
_cell.angle_beta   90.00
_cell.angle_gamma   90.00
#
_symmetry.space_group_name_H-M   'P 1'
#
loop_
_entity.id
_entity.type
_entity.pdbx_description
1 polymer ?
#
loop_
_entity_poly.entity_id
_entity_poly.type
_entity_poly.pdbx_seq_one_letter_code
_entity_poly.pdbx_strand_id
1 'polypeptide(L)'
;VSRETPDLLNFEKSMLIKEGAEKISKLDYPNFWHQGNLKLRLSYQFEPGADADGVTVHIPLPLLNQVEESGFEWQIPGLRRELIIALIKSLPKPVRRNFVPAPNYAEAFLGRVTPLELPLLDSLERELRRMTGVTVDREDWHWDQVPDHLKITFRVVDDKNKKLKEGRSLQDLKDALKG
;
A
#
# COMPACT_ATOMS: atom_id res chain seq x y z
N VAL A 1 -7.95 16.65 -36.61
CA VAL A 1 -9.03 15.83 -36.00
C VAL A 1 -8.74 14.40 -36.40
N SER A 2 -8.35 13.44 -35.58
CA SER A 2 -8.31 13.29 -34.13
C SER A 2 -7.04 12.48 -33.76
N ARG A 3 -6.39 12.80 -32.65
CA ARG A 3 -5.32 11.98 -32.08
C ARG A 3 -5.98 10.89 -31.23
N GLU A 4 -5.95 9.68 -31.75
CA GLU A 4 -6.20 8.46 -30.98
C GLU A 4 -5.14 8.37 -29.88
N THR A 5 -5.56 8.44 -28.62
CA THR A 5 -4.75 8.01 -27.48
C THR A 5 -5.37 6.70 -27.00
N PRO A 6 -4.79 5.55 -27.35
CA PRO A 6 -5.12 4.31 -26.68
C PRO A 6 -4.40 4.38 -25.33
N ASP A 7 -5.09 4.79 -24.27
CA ASP A 7 -4.56 4.64 -22.92
C ASP A 7 -4.49 3.14 -22.63
N LEU A 8 -3.29 2.63 -22.87
CA LEU A 8 -2.85 1.26 -22.72
C LEU A 8 -3.18 0.77 -21.32
N LEU A 9 -4.25 -0.01 -21.28
CA LEU A 9 -4.51 -1.04 -20.31
C LEU A 9 -3.37 -2.09 -20.43
N ASN A 10 -2.15 -1.73 -20.06
CA ASN A 10 -1.06 -2.70 -19.89
C ASN A 10 -1.30 -3.42 -18.55
N PHE A 11 -2.34 -4.25 -18.51
CA PHE A 11 -2.35 -5.41 -17.64
C PHE A 11 -1.15 -6.25 -18.10
N GLU A 12 -0.01 -6.11 -17.43
CA GLU A 12 1.06 -7.07 -17.63
C GLU A 12 0.49 -8.46 -17.37
N LYS A 13 0.60 -9.31 -18.38
CA LYS A 13 0.17 -10.72 -18.37
C LYS A 13 0.73 -11.51 -17.17
N SER A 14 1.70 -10.99 -16.44
CA SER A 14 2.27 -11.56 -15.21
C SER A 14 1.25 -11.63 -14.07
N MET A 15 0.27 -10.71 -14.00
CA MET A 15 -0.78 -10.70 -12.98
C MET A 15 -1.78 -11.85 -13.11
N LEU A 16 -1.87 -12.47 -14.29
CA LEU A 16 -2.84 -13.53 -14.58
C LEU A 16 -2.38 -14.93 -14.15
N ILE A 17 -1.13 -15.10 -13.68
CA ILE A 17 -0.51 -16.43 -13.59
C ILE A 17 -0.31 -16.92 -12.15
N LYS A 18 -0.41 -16.07 -11.13
CA LYS A 18 -0.26 -16.50 -9.74
C LYS A 18 -1.55 -16.35 -8.94
N GLU A 19 -2.16 -17.52 -8.75
CA GLU A 19 -3.22 -17.86 -7.79
C GLU A 19 -4.65 -17.48 -8.22
N GLY A 20 -5.50 -18.52 -8.25
CA GLY A 20 -6.93 -18.54 -8.56
C GLY A 20 -7.59 -17.18 -8.85
N ALA A 21 -7.81 -16.90 -10.13
CA ALA A 21 -8.48 -15.71 -10.63
C ALA A 21 -9.95 -15.65 -10.22
N GLU A 22 -10.22 -15.40 -8.93
CA GLU A 22 -11.41 -14.68 -8.52
C GLU A 22 -11.32 -13.27 -9.08
N LYS A 23 -12.44 -12.79 -9.64
CA LYS A 23 -12.56 -11.56 -10.44
C LYS A 23 -11.83 -10.37 -9.80
N ILE A 24 -10.61 -10.09 -10.26
CA ILE A 24 -9.90 -8.86 -9.92
C ILE A 24 -10.77 -7.68 -10.39
N SER A 25 -11.36 -6.97 -9.44
CA SER A 25 -12.19 -5.81 -9.76
C SER A 25 -11.30 -4.62 -10.04
N LYS A 26 -11.71 -3.73 -10.95
CA LYS A 26 -11.05 -2.41 -11.11
C LYS A 26 -11.04 -1.59 -9.80
N LEU A 27 -11.92 -1.94 -8.86
CA LEU A 27 -11.96 -1.33 -7.53
C LEU A 27 -10.79 -1.79 -6.64
N ASP A 28 -10.23 -2.96 -6.89
CA ASP A 28 -9.11 -3.51 -6.10
C ASP A 28 -7.78 -2.87 -6.49
N TYR A 29 -7.65 -2.47 -7.76
CA TYR A 29 -6.48 -1.83 -8.35
C TYR A 29 -6.86 -0.49 -9.00
N PRO A 30 -7.16 0.55 -8.18
CA PRO A 30 -7.64 1.82 -8.69
C PRO A 30 -6.55 2.55 -9.50
N ASN A 31 -6.94 3.32 -10.51
CA ASN A 31 -5.96 4.16 -11.24
C ASN A 31 -5.50 5.38 -10.44
N PHE A 32 -6.23 5.74 -9.38
CA PHE A 32 -5.98 6.94 -8.59
C PHE A 32 -6.18 6.67 -7.10
N TRP A 33 -5.30 7.27 -6.30
CA TRP A 33 -5.48 7.44 -4.87
C TRP A 33 -6.15 8.77 -4.58
N HIS A 34 -7.12 8.77 -3.68
CA HIS A 34 -7.84 9.97 -3.27
C HIS A 34 -7.55 10.28 -1.80
N GLN A 35 -7.12 11.51 -1.52
CA GLN A 35 -6.89 12.01 -0.17
C GLN A 35 -7.46 13.43 -0.07
N GLY A 36 -8.60 13.58 0.61
CA GLY A 36 -9.34 14.84 0.61
C GLY A 36 -9.70 15.26 -0.82
N ASN A 37 -9.22 16.44 -1.24
CA ASN A 37 -9.38 16.97 -2.60
C ASN A 37 -8.29 16.52 -3.59
N LEU A 38 -7.26 15.80 -3.13
CA LEU A 38 -6.16 15.35 -3.98
C LEU A 38 -6.55 14.08 -4.74
N LYS A 39 -6.16 14.03 -6.02
CA LYS A 39 -6.28 12.87 -6.90
C LYS A 39 -4.88 12.54 -7.44
N LEU A 40 -4.27 11.50 -6.91
CA LEU A 40 -2.89 11.10 -7.22
C LEU A 40 -2.90 9.86 -8.11
N ARG A 41 -2.14 9.85 -9.19
CA ARG A 41 -2.12 8.71 -10.12
C ARG A 41 -1.36 7.54 -9.50
N LEU A 42 -1.85 6.32 -9.70
CA LEU A 42 -1.18 5.08 -9.33
C LEU A 42 -0.56 4.41 -10.57
N SER A 43 0.57 3.75 -10.37
CA SER A 43 1.09 2.76 -11.31
C SER A 43 1.51 1.50 -10.58
N TYR A 44 1.48 0.38 -11.29
CA TYR A 44 1.73 -0.95 -10.76
C TYR A 44 2.86 -1.61 -11.53
N GLN A 45 3.78 -2.25 -10.81
CA GLN A 45 4.81 -3.10 -11.40
C GLN A 45 4.94 -4.35 -10.53
N PHE A 46 4.91 -5.54 -11.14
CA PHE A 46 5.01 -6.82 -10.42
C PHE A 46 6.15 -7.64 -11.01
N GLU A 47 7.34 -7.05 -10.99
CA GLU A 47 8.56 -7.65 -11.51
C GLU A 47 9.58 -7.76 -10.39
N PRO A 48 9.88 -8.99 -9.91
CA PRO A 48 10.89 -9.20 -8.88
C PRO A 48 12.24 -8.60 -9.32
N GLY A 49 12.75 -7.62 -8.56
CA GLY A 49 14.06 -7.02 -8.76
C GLY A 49 14.09 -5.67 -9.51
N ALA A 50 12.94 -5.08 -9.85
CA ALA A 50 12.87 -3.71 -10.36
C ALA A 50 12.82 -2.68 -9.21
N ASP A 51 13.40 -1.49 -9.43
CA ASP A 51 13.48 -0.40 -8.42
C ASP A 51 12.11 0.08 -7.89
N ALA A 52 11.01 -0.20 -8.61
CA ALA A 52 9.64 0.21 -8.28
C ALA A 52 8.65 -0.96 -8.25
N ASP A 53 9.08 -2.13 -7.76
CA ASP A 53 8.19 -3.27 -7.52
C ASP A 53 7.07 -2.90 -6.53
N GLY A 54 5.83 -3.30 -6.85
CA GLY A 54 4.61 -2.97 -6.13
C GLY A 54 3.84 -1.75 -6.68
N VAL A 55 3.38 -0.89 -5.77
CA VAL A 55 2.49 0.24 -6.08
C VAL A 55 3.24 1.56 -5.95
N THR A 56 3.22 2.37 -7.00
CA THR A 56 3.80 3.72 -7.01
C THR A 56 2.73 4.80 -7.08
N VAL A 57 2.77 5.75 -6.15
CA VAL A 57 1.96 6.97 -6.14
C VAL A 57 2.74 8.10 -6.81
N HIS A 58 2.17 8.70 -7.84
CA HIS A 58 2.78 9.82 -8.56
C HIS A 58 2.26 11.13 -7.98
N ILE A 59 3.17 11.91 -7.41
CA ILE A 59 2.90 13.17 -6.74
C ILE A 59 3.49 14.32 -7.57
N PRO A 60 2.66 15.17 -8.18
CA PRO A 60 3.16 16.41 -8.79
C PRO A 60 3.90 17.26 -7.76
N LEU A 61 5.08 17.79 -8.10
CA LEU A 61 5.88 18.63 -7.21
C LEU A 61 5.07 19.75 -6.51
N PRO A 62 4.16 20.49 -7.19
CA PRO A 62 3.35 21.52 -6.53
C PRO A 62 2.40 21.01 -5.44
N LEU A 63 2.06 19.71 -5.46
CA LEU A 63 1.17 19.08 -4.49
C LEU A 63 1.94 18.39 -3.36
N LEU A 64 3.27 18.25 -3.46
CA LEU A 64 4.07 17.44 -2.53
C LEU A 64 3.84 17.82 -1.06
N ASN A 65 3.80 19.11 -0.75
CA ASN A 65 3.60 19.60 0.62
C ASN A 65 2.15 19.48 1.12
N GLN A 66 1.18 19.17 0.23
CA GLN A 66 -0.23 18.96 0.58
C GLN A 66 -0.56 17.50 0.84
N VAL A 67 0.29 16.56 0.40
CA VAL A 67 0.07 15.12 0.60
C VAL A 67 0.47 14.77 2.03
N GLU A 68 -0.42 14.07 2.73
CA GLU A 68 -0.14 13.47 4.02
C GLU A 68 0.19 11.99 3.85
N GLU A 69 1.14 11.46 4.63
CA GLU A 69 1.53 10.05 4.54
C GLU A 69 0.46 9.11 5.12
N SER A 70 -0.36 9.63 6.04
CA SER A 70 -1.46 8.90 6.68
C SER A 70 -2.39 8.28 5.64
N GLY A 71 -2.67 6.99 5.82
CA GLY A 71 -3.56 6.22 4.95
C GLY A 71 -2.83 5.40 3.89
N PHE A 72 -1.65 5.82 3.39
CA PHE A 72 -0.90 5.01 2.41
C PHE A 72 -0.42 3.68 2.98
N GLU A 73 -0.21 3.61 4.29
CA GLU A 73 0.05 2.38 5.04
C GLU A 73 -1.02 1.30 4.83
N TRP A 74 -2.27 1.67 4.51
CA TRP A 74 -3.35 0.70 4.26
C TRP A 74 -3.24 0.00 2.92
N GLN A 75 -2.37 0.48 2.04
CA GLN A 75 -2.22 0.00 0.67
C GLN A 75 -3.55 0.06 -0.13
N ILE A 76 -3.48 -0.22 -1.43
CA ILE A 76 -4.68 -0.42 -2.26
C ILE A 76 -5.47 -1.67 -1.81
N PRO A 77 -6.79 -1.74 -2.09
CA PRO A 77 -7.61 -2.86 -1.63
C PRO A 77 -7.09 -4.23 -2.10
N GLY A 78 -6.58 -4.33 -3.33
CA GLY A 78 -6.09 -5.58 -3.92
C GLY A 78 -4.88 -6.21 -3.22
N LEU A 79 -4.06 -5.41 -2.51
CA LEU A 79 -2.85 -5.90 -1.81
C LEU A 79 -2.97 -5.82 -0.28
N ARG A 80 -4.04 -5.20 0.23
CA ARG A 80 -4.21 -4.95 1.67
C ARG A 80 -4.23 -6.22 2.50
N ARG A 81 -4.91 -7.26 2.02
CA ARG A 81 -4.95 -8.57 2.68
C ARG A 81 -3.55 -9.16 2.83
N GLU A 82 -2.77 -9.14 1.76
CA GLU A 82 -1.41 -9.66 1.77
C GLU A 82 -0.50 -8.86 2.71
N LEU A 83 -0.62 -7.53 2.70
CA LEU A 83 0.07 -6.65 3.63
C LEU A 83 -0.23 -7.01 5.10
N ILE A 84 -1.51 -7.19 5.45
CA ILE A 84 -1.90 -7.54 6.82
C ILE A 84 -1.34 -8.92 7.23
N ILE A 85 -1.37 -9.90 6.32
CA ILE A 85 -0.77 -11.22 6.57
C ILE A 85 0.74 -11.07 6.80
N ALA A 86 1.43 -10.28 5.99
CA ALA A 86 2.86 -10.02 6.13
C ALA A 86 3.19 -9.33 7.46
N LEU A 87 2.40 -8.35 7.88
CA LEU A 87 2.52 -7.69 9.17
C LEU A 87 2.33 -8.68 10.34
N ILE A 88 1.28 -9.49 10.32
CA ILE A 88 1.08 -10.51 11.38
C ILE A 88 2.27 -11.48 11.42
N LYS A 89 2.84 -11.82 10.25
CA LYS A 89 4.02 -12.68 10.16
C LYS A 89 5.31 -12.01 10.66
N SER A 90 5.41 -10.68 10.60
CA SER A 90 6.61 -9.96 11.06
C SER A 90 6.72 -9.87 12.58
N LEU A 91 5.61 -10.06 13.31
CA LEU A 91 5.57 -10.08 14.77
C LEU A 91 6.56 -11.09 15.39
N PRO A 92 7.13 -10.80 16.57
CA PRO A 92 7.96 -11.74 17.31
C PRO A 92 7.25 -13.07 17.52
N LYS A 93 8.02 -14.17 17.51
CA LYS A 93 7.49 -15.54 17.66
C LYS A 93 6.52 -15.72 18.86
N PRO A 94 6.78 -15.17 20.06
CA PRO A 94 5.87 -15.31 21.21
C PRO A 94 4.50 -14.63 21.02
N VAL A 95 4.45 -13.56 20.24
CA VAL A 95 3.23 -12.78 19.93
C VAL A 95 2.53 -13.40 18.73
N ARG A 96 3.26 -13.67 17.64
CA ARG A 96 2.75 -14.23 16.38
C ARG A 96 1.97 -15.53 16.55
N ARG A 97 2.37 -16.41 17.50
CA ARG A 97 1.70 -17.70 17.75
C ARG A 97 0.22 -17.56 18.15
N ASN A 98 -0.20 -16.40 18.66
CA ASN A 98 -1.60 -16.12 18.99
C ASN A 98 -2.46 -15.88 17.74
N PHE A 99 -1.84 -15.61 16.59
CA PHE A 99 -2.50 -15.23 15.34
C PHE A 99 -2.33 -16.28 14.24
N VAL A 100 -2.25 -17.56 14.62
CA VAL A 100 -2.13 -18.68 13.67
C VAL A 100 -3.51 -19.31 13.45
N PRO A 101 -3.98 -19.44 12.19
CA PRO A 101 -3.34 -19.06 10.93
C PRO A 101 -3.46 -17.56 10.63
N ALA A 102 -2.36 -16.90 10.25
CA ALA A 102 -2.35 -15.46 9.94
C ALA A 102 -3.40 -15.02 8.90
N PRO A 103 -3.66 -15.78 7.82
CA PRO A 103 -4.73 -15.44 6.88
C PRO A 103 -6.10 -15.32 7.53
N ASN A 104 -6.45 -16.20 8.47
CA ASN A 104 -7.77 -16.17 9.12
C ASN A 104 -7.96 -14.88 9.93
N TYR A 105 -6.92 -14.42 10.60
CA TYR A 105 -6.95 -13.16 11.35
C TYR A 105 -6.97 -11.93 10.44
N ALA A 106 -6.26 -11.97 9.31
CA ALA A 106 -6.32 -10.90 8.32
C ALA A 106 -7.74 -10.75 7.72
N GLU A 107 -8.40 -11.86 7.37
CA GLU A 107 -9.78 -11.84 6.89
C GLU A 107 -10.76 -11.35 7.95
N ALA A 108 -10.63 -11.86 9.18
CA ALA A 108 -11.47 -11.45 10.30
C ALA A 108 -11.30 -9.95 10.62
N PHE A 109 -10.08 -9.42 10.48
CA PHE A 109 -9.79 -8.00 10.62
C PHE A 109 -10.47 -7.19 9.52
N LEU A 110 -10.26 -7.55 8.25
CA LEU A 110 -10.86 -6.86 7.11
C LEU A 110 -12.39 -6.87 7.13
N GLY A 111 -13.00 -7.92 7.67
CA GLY A 111 -14.46 -8.00 7.85
C GLY A 111 -15.03 -7.14 8.99
N ARG A 112 -14.18 -6.50 9.81
CA ARG A 112 -14.60 -5.71 11.00
C ARG A 112 -14.25 -4.23 10.93
N VAL A 113 -13.33 -3.86 10.05
CA VAL A 113 -12.85 -2.48 9.94
C VAL A 113 -13.38 -1.80 8.70
N THR A 114 -13.60 -0.50 8.83
CA THR A 114 -13.66 0.39 7.68
C THR A 114 -12.25 0.95 7.44
N PRO A 115 -11.62 0.68 6.29
CA PRO A 115 -10.29 1.20 5.98
C PRO A 115 -10.23 2.73 6.05
N LEU A 116 -9.07 3.26 6.44
CA LEU A 116 -8.76 4.70 6.52
C LEU A 116 -9.50 5.49 7.63
N GLU A 117 -10.37 4.88 8.43
CA GLU A 117 -10.96 5.56 9.60
C GLU A 117 -9.93 5.81 10.72
N LEU A 118 -8.91 4.95 10.81
CA LEU A 118 -7.79 5.04 11.74
C LEU A 118 -6.49 4.64 11.03
N PRO A 119 -5.32 5.00 11.59
CA PRO A 119 -4.05 4.41 11.16
C PRO A 119 -4.11 2.88 11.16
N LEU A 120 -3.35 2.22 10.27
CA LEU A 120 -3.47 0.78 10.05
C LEU A 120 -3.07 0.00 11.30
N LEU A 121 -1.93 0.35 11.91
CA LEU A 121 -1.45 -0.33 13.11
C LEU A 121 -2.38 -0.11 14.31
N ASP A 122 -2.91 1.11 14.49
CA ASP A 122 -3.89 1.40 15.55
C ASP A 122 -5.14 0.51 15.39
N SER A 123 -5.59 0.34 14.15
CA SER A 123 -6.72 -0.53 13.83
C SER A 123 -6.39 -2.00 14.12
N LEU A 124 -5.22 -2.47 13.68
CA LEU A 124 -4.77 -3.85 13.88
C LEU A 124 -4.65 -4.17 15.36
N GLU A 125 -3.97 -3.34 16.14
CA GLU A 125 -3.79 -3.51 17.58
C GLU A 125 -5.15 -3.58 18.30
N ARG A 126 -6.07 -2.67 17.96
CA ARG A 126 -7.42 -2.64 18.52
C ARG A 126 -8.19 -3.91 18.22
N GLU A 127 -8.24 -4.33 16.95
CA GLU A 127 -9.08 -5.45 16.53
C GLU A 127 -8.46 -6.81 16.86
N LEU A 128 -7.15 -6.99 16.75
CA LEU A 128 -6.48 -8.22 17.16
C LEU A 128 -6.66 -8.46 18.67
N ARG A 129 -6.57 -7.40 19.48
CA ARG A 129 -6.89 -7.49 20.91
C ARG A 129 -8.34 -7.85 21.17
N ARG A 130 -9.30 -7.29 20.42
CA ARG A 130 -10.72 -7.67 20.53
C ARG A 130 -10.97 -9.14 20.17
N MET A 131 -10.25 -9.68 19.19
CA MET A 131 -10.39 -11.08 18.76
C MET A 131 -9.77 -12.08 19.74
N THR A 132 -8.64 -11.73 20.36
CA THR A 132 -7.79 -12.70 21.08
C THR A 132 -7.56 -12.40 22.55
N GLY A 133 -7.84 -11.17 22.99
CA GLY A 133 -7.45 -10.65 24.30
C GLY A 133 -5.97 -10.24 24.41
N VAL A 134 -5.14 -10.56 23.40
CA VAL A 134 -3.70 -10.26 23.40
C VAL A 134 -3.46 -8.83 22.95
N THR A 135 -2.65 -8.09 23.71
CA THR A 135 -2.15 -6.78 23.28
C THR A 135 -0.87 -6.98 22.47
N VAL A 136 -0.77 -6.27 21.35
CA VAL A 136 0.44 -6.21 20.51
C VAL A 136 1.02 -4.83 20.69
N ASP A 137 2.28 -4.73 21.08
CA ASP A 137 2.95 -3.45 21.29
C ASP A 137 3.41 -2.87 19.95
N ARG A 138 3.52 -1.54 19.85
CA ARG A 138 3.80 -0.84 18.58
C ARG A 138 5.15 -1.26 18.00
N GLU A 139 6.13 -1.45 18.86
CA GLU A 139 7.49 -1.88 18.57
C GLU A 139 7.61 -3.32 18.05
N ASP A 140 6.60 -4.17 18.25
CA ASP A 140 6.60 -5.55 17.76
C ASP A 140 6.35 -5.64 16.25
N TRP A 141 5.86 -4.56 15.61
CA TRP A 141 5.62 -4.52 14.17
C TRP A 141 6.91 -4.27 13.39
N HIS A 142 7.58 -5.35 12.99
CA HIS A 142 8.82 -5.30 12.20
C HIS A 142 8.54 -5.04 10.70
N TRP A 143 8.41 -3.77 10.31
CA TRP A 143 8.16 -3.36 8.92
C TRP A 143 9.29 -3.70 7.95
N ASP A 144 10.51 -3.84 8.43
CA ASP A 144 11.68 -4.29 7.67
C ASP A 144 11.51 -5.73 7.13
N GLN A 145 10.71 -6.56 7.80
CA GLN A 145 10.40 -7.93 7.37
C GLN A 145 9.23 -8.00 6.38
N VAL A 146 8.49 -6.91 6.19
CA VAL A 146 7.39 -6.85 5.21
C VAL A 146 8.00 -6.71 3.81
N PRO A 147 7.59 -7.54 2.82
CA PRO A 147 8.04 -7.43 1.45
C PRO A 147 7.86 -6.02 0.88
N ASP A 148 8.86 -5.55 0.14
CA ASP A 148 8.91 -4.17 -0.34
C ASP A 148 7.80 -3.80 -1.33
N HIS A 149 7.32 -4.76 -2.13
CA HIS A 149 6.20 -4.56 -3.06
C HIS A 149 4.84 -4.36 -2.36
N LEU A 150 4.75 -4.67 -1.06
CA LEU A 150 3.56 -4.41 -0.25
C LEU A 150 3.58 -3.01 0.38
N LYS A 151 4.68 -2.27 0.23
CA LYS A 151 4.83 -0.89 0.71
C LYS A 151 4.64 0.08 -0.45
N ILE A 152 3.94 1.18 -0.22
CA ILE A 152 3.77 2.24 -1.22
C ILE A 152 5.14 2.87 -1.54
N THR A 153 5.41 3.07 -2.83
CA THR A 153 6.51 3.92 -3.30
C THR A 153 5.94 5.28 -3.72
N PHE A 154 6.55 6.37 -3.27
CA PHE A 154 6.20 7.71 -3.68
C PHE A 154 7.16 8.19 -4.77
N ARG A 155 6.62 8.71 -5.86
CA ARG A 155 7.39 9.30 -6.96
C ARG A 155 6.97 10.74 -7.17
N VAL A 156 7.89 11.67 -6.96
CA VAL A 156 7.67 13.09 -7.24
C VAL A 156 7.99 13.37 -8.70
N VAL A 157 7.07 14.04 -9.39
CA VAL A 157 7.18 14.35 -10.83
C VAL A 157 7.07 15.85 -11.11
N ASP A 158 7.68 16.29 -12.20
CA ASP A 158 7.54 17.65 -12.72
C ASP A 158 6.24 17.86 -13.53
N ASP A 159 6.09 19.04 -14.13
CA ASP A 159 4.96 19.43 -14.99
C ASP A 159 4.83 18.57 -16.27
N LYS A 160 5.89 17.88 -16.66
CA LYS A 160 5.95 16.98 -17.82
C LYS A 160 5.87 15.50 -17.41
N ASN A 161 5.49 15.21 -16.17
CA ASN A 161 5.47 13.86 -15.57
C ASN A 161 6.84 13.16 -15.53
N LYS A 162 7.94 13.89 -15.62
CA LYS A 162 9.29 13.34 -15.47
C LYS A 162 9.59 13.14 -13.99
N LYS A 163 10.15 11.97 -13.64
CA LYS A 163 10.62 11.66 -12.28
C LYS A 163 11.69 12.66 -11.84
N LEU A 164 11.45 13.32 -10.72
CA LEU A 164 12.44 14.14 -10.01
C LEU A 164 13.14 13.33 -8.91
N LYS A 165 12.34 12.68 -8.06
CA LYS A 165 12.83 11.83 -6.98
C LYS A 165 11.79 10.75 -6.65
N GLU A 166 12.22 9.62 -6.11
CA GLU A 166 11.33 8.58 -5.61
C GLU A 166 11.89 7.94 -4.34
N GLY A 167 11.02 7.35 -3.52
CA GLY A 167 11.37 6.75 -2.25
C GLY A 167 10.15 6.26 -1.48
N ARG A 168 10.39 5.61 -0.34
CA ARG A 168 9.33 5.05 0.53
C ARG A 168 8.94 5.95 1.71
N SER A 169 9.74 6.98 1.99
CA SER A 169 9.44 8.00 3.00
C SER A 169 8.99 9.27 2.29
N LEU A 170 7.72 9.64 2.46
CA LEU A 170 7.22 10.91 1.93
C LEU A 170 7.94 12.10 2.57
N GLN A 171 8.28 11.99 3.85
CA GLN A 171 9.01 13.00 4.59
C GLN A 171 10.42 13.24 4.00
N ASP A 172 11.16 12.18 3.69
CA ASP A 172 12.50 12.31 3.10
C ASP A 172 12.45 12.95 1.71
N LEU A 173 11.38 12.70 0.96
CA LEU A 173 11.14 13.33 -0.34
C LEU A 173 10.81 14.81 -0.20
N LYS A 174 9.95 15.17 0.76
CA LYS A 174 9.67 16.57 1.11
C LYS A 174 10.98 17.27 1.50
N ASP A 175 11.76 16.70 2.40
CA ASP A 175 12.99 17.31 2.88
C ASP A 175 14.06 17.48 1.79
N ALA A 176 14.18 16.51 0.88
CA ALA A 176 15.14 16.59 -0.19
C ALA A 176 14.74 17.49 -1.36
N LEU A 177 13.45 17.81 -1.49
CA LEU A 177 12.91 18.68 -2.54
C LEU A 177 12.45 20.03 -1.98
N LYS A 178 12.73 20.30 -0.69
CA LYS A 178 12.70 21.65 -0.13
C LYS A 178 13.72 22.51 -0.87
N GLY A 179 13.21 23.47 -1.64
CA GLY A 179 13.92 24.62 -2.15
C GLY A 179 13.34 25.88 -1.52
#